data_AF-V4ZKZ2-F1
#
_entry.id   AF-V4ZKZ2-F1
#
_cell.length_a   1.000
_cell.length_b   1.000
_cell.length_c   1.000
_cell.angle_alpha   90.00
_cell.angle_beta   90.00
_cell.angle_gamma   90.00
#
_symmetry.space_group_name_H-M   'P 1'
#
loop_
_entity.id
_entity.type
_entity.pdbx_description
1 polymer ?
#
loop_
_entity_poly.entity_id
_entity_poly.type
_entity_poly.pdbx_seq_one_letter_code
_entity_poly.pdbx_strand_id
1 'polypeptide(L)'
;MGDLSSEPDDYPVQISLRVEEELQIRHGSLESARLSANRHLIKELGEGTYKMTLRKFPHQVIRENKQATGAGADRVSDGMRQAFGKPVGTAARLNADDIVFSAYCTADQASAVKEAFRRAYNKLSPPCRITVDRGEKLLVA
;
A
#
# COMPACT_ATOMS: atom_id res chain seq x y z
N MET A 1 -4.45 2.44 11.11
CA MET A 1 -4.75 1.12 11.69
C MET A 1 -3.93 0.95 12.95
N GLY A 2 -4.30 -0.03 13.77
CA GLY A 2 -3.74 -0.17 15.11
C GLY A 2 -4.36 0.83 16.05
N ASP A 3 -3.60 1.36 17.00
CA ASP A 3 -4.07 2.39 17.92
C ASP A 3 -4.34 3.70 17.18
N LEU A 4 -5.56 4.22 17.38
CA LEU A 4 -6.03 5.45 16.76
C LEU A 4 -5.89 6.65 17.70
N SER A 5 -5.71 6.41 19.01
CA SER A 5 -5.58 7.45 20.03
C SER A 5 -4.15 7.95 20.22
N SER A 6 -3.16 7.10 19.99
CA SER A 6 -1.75 7.50 20.08
C SER A 6 -1.32 8.35 18.89
N GLU A 7 -0.42 9.29 19.15
CA GLU A 7 0.21 10.08 18.11
C GLU A 7 1.47 9.39 17.58
N PRO A 8 1.88 9.66 16.32
CA PRO A 8 3.13 9.15 15.75
C PRO A 8 4.38 9.35 16.62
N ASP A 9 4.40 10.42 17.41
CA ASP A 9 5.54 10.81 18.24
C ASP A 9 5.60 10.10 19.59
N ASP A 10 4.54 9.37 19.97
CA ASP A 10 4.53 8.52 21.15
C ASP A 10 5.40 7.26 20.96
N TYR A 11 5.76 6.94 19.71
CA TYR A 11 6.55 5.77 19.36
C TYR A 11 8.02 6.13 19.04
N PRO A 12 8.98 5.39 19.61
CA PRO A 12 10.40 5.67 19.41
C PRO A 12 10.90 5.28 18.02
N VAL A 13 10.24 4.32 17.35
CA VAL A 13 10.68 3.78 16.06
C VAL A 13 9.63 4.05 14.97
N GLN A 14 10.09 4.59 13.85
CA GLN A 14 9.30 4.75 12.63
C GLN A 14 9.95 3.93 11.51
N ILE A 15 9.17 3.04 10.90
CA ILE A 15 9.57 2.25 9.75
C ILE A 15 8.64 2.61 8.59
N SER A 16 9.20 2.79 7.39
CA SER A 16 8.44 3.10 6.19
C SER A 16 8.71 2.11 5.07
N LEU A 17 7.69 1.90 4.23
CA LEU A 17 7.81 1.21 2.95
C LEU A 17 7.81 2.25 1.84
N ARG A 18 8.91 2.34 1.11
CA ARG A 18 9.12 3.27 -0.02
C ARG A 18 9.10 2.52 -1.33
N VAL A 19 8.52 3.13 -2.37
CA VAL A 19 8.66 2.61 -3.75
C VAL A 19 9.98 3.08 -4.34
N GLU A 20 10.61 2.25 -5.18
CA GLU A 20 11.87 2.61 -5.84
C GLU A 20 11.66 3.21 -7.24
N GLU A 21 10.44 3.12 -7.77
CA GLU A 21 10.10 3.55 -9.13
C GLU A 21 8.84 4.44 -9.15
N GLU A 22 8.70 5.28 -10.18
CA GLU A 22 7.49 6.06 -10.44
C GLU A 22 6.42 5.18 -11.13
N LEU A 23 5.20 5.15 -10.57
CA LEU A 23 4.12 4.31 -11.10
C LEU A 23 2.73 4.72 -10.60
N GLN A 24 1.73 3.98 -11.07
CA GLN A 24 0.36 4.03 -10.55
C GLN A 24 -0.02 2.72 -9.85
N ILE A 25 -0.47 2.82 -8.60
CA ILE A 25 -0.93 1.66 -7.82
C ILE A 25 -2.46 1.72 -7.68
N ARG A 26 -3.15 0.70 -8.19
CA ARG A 26 -4.62 0.60 -8.09
C ARG A 26 -5.07 0.46 -6.63
N HIS A 27 -6.23 1.02 -6.31
CA HIS A 27 -6.85 0.94 -4.98
C HIS A 27 -6.95 -0.49 -4.42
N GLY A 28 -7.25 -1.51 -5.25
CA GLY A 28 -7.30 -2.90 -4.82
C GLY A 28 -5.94 -3.49 -4.40
N SER A 29 -4.85 -3.05 -5.03
CA SER A 29 -3.48 -3.43 -4.63
C SER A 29 -3.10 -2.77 -3.30
N LEU A 30 -3.44 -1.49 -3.12
CA LEU A 30 -3.25 -0.79 -1.85
C LEU A 30 -3.99 -1.48 -0.70
N GLU A 31 -5.26 -1.87 -0.90
CA GLU A 31 -6.04 -2.58 0.13
C GLU A 31 -5.46 -3.97 0.42
N SER A 32 -5.04 -4.71 -0.61
CA SER A 32 -4.42 -6.03 -0.43
C SER A 32 -3.11 -5.95 0.36
N ALA A 33 -2.27 -4.96 0.07
CA ALA A 33 -1.01 -4.72 0.78
C ALA A 33 -1.28 -4.32 2.24
N ARG A 34 -2.21 -3.37 2.45
CA ARG A 34 -2.64 -2.90 3.77
C ARG A 34 -3.19 -4.04 4.63
N LEU A 35 -4.08 -4.86 4.07
CA LEU A 35 -4.69 -5.99 4.75
C LEU A 35 -3.65 -7.06 5.13
N SER A 36 -2.72 -7.36 4.22
CA SER A 36 -1.65 -8.34 4.45
C SER A 36 -0.70 -7.90 5.57
N ALA A 37 -0.27 -6.63 5.59
CA ALA A 37 0.54 -6.09 6.68
C ALA A 37 -0.23 -6.08 8.01
N ASN A 38 -1.42 -5.49 8.01
CA ASN A 38 -2.21 -5.32 9.23
C ASN A 38 -2.57 -6.65 9.89
N ARG A 39 -2.92 -7.67 9.10
CA ARG A 39 -3.23 -9.01 9.61
C ARG A 39 -2.02 -9.67 10.27
N HIS A 40 -0.82 -9.49 9.71
CA HIS A 40 0.38 -10.01 10.34
C HIS A 40 0.66 -9.29 11.66
N LEU A 41 0.57 -7.96 11.67
CA LEU A 41 0.81 -7.18 12.89
C LEU A 41 -0.19 -7.48 14.00
N ILE A 42 -1.49 -7.62 13.69
CA ILE A 42 -2.49 -8.04 14.69
C ILE A 42 -2.16 -9.42 15.26
N LYS A 43 -1.69 -10.36 14.42
CA LYS A 43 -1.36 -11.71 14.87
C LYS A 43 -0.15 -11.73 15.80
N GLU A 44 0.90 -10.97 15.49
CA GLU A 44 2.15 -10.99 16.25
C GLU A 44 2.13 -10.06 17.48
N LEU A 45 1.51 -8.88 17.34
CA LEU A 45 1.59 -7.80 18.34
C LEU A 45 0.28 -7.57 19.09
N GLY A 46 -0.82 -8.21 18.68
CA GLY A 46 -2.15 -7.93 19.17
C GLY A 46 -2.77 -6.65 18.57
N GLU A 47 -4.00 -6.35 18.98
CA GLU A 47 -4.71 -5.15 18.56
C GLU A 47 -4.33 -3.95 19.44
N GLY A 48 -4.19 -2.76 18.84
CA GLY A 48 -3.98 -1.51 19.58
C GLY A 48 -2.57 -1.26 20.15
N THR A 49 -1.55 -2.02 19.73
CA THR A 49 -0.18 -1.89 20.27
C THR A 49 0.78 -1.11 19.37
N TYR A 50 0.41 -0.90 18.10
CA TYR A 50 1.19 -0.21 17.09
C TYR A 50 0.29 0.78 16.34
N LYS A 51 0.86 1.69 15.56
CA LYS A 51 0.12 2.54 14.62
C LYS A 51 0.67 2.37 13.21
N MET A 52 -0.21 2.12 12.24
CA MET A 52 0.16 2.00 10.82
C MET A 52 -0.72 2.90 9.94
N THR A 53 -0.09 3.67 9.06
CA THR A 53 -0.73 4.66 8.19
C THR A 53 -0.42 4.35 6.72
N LEU A 54 -1.46 4.20 5.91
CA LEU A 54 -1.37 4.28 4.45
C LEU A 54 -1.34 5.77 4.06
N ARG A 55 -0.23 6.22 3.47
CA ARG A 55 0.02 7.64 3.17
C ARG A 55 -0.62 8.11 1.87
N LYS A 56 -0.81 7.20 0.92
CA LYS A 56 -1.21 7.53 -0.45
C LYS A 56 -2.69 7.26 -0.67
N PHE A 57 -3.37 8.21 -1.30
CA PHE A 57 -4.78 8.13 -1.65
C PHE A 57 -4.98 7.98 -3.16
N PRO A 58 -5.93 7.15 -3.61
CA PRO A 58 -6.12 6.87 -5.02
C PRO A 58 -7.00 7.93 -5.71
N HIS A 59 -6.41 9.08 -6.02
CA HIS A 59 -7.12 10.20 -6.68
C HIS A 59 -7.21 10.05 -8.20
N GLN A 60 -6.32 9.28 -8.82
CA GLN A 60 -6.29 9.13 -10.28
C GLN A 60 -7.41 8.22 -10.75
N VAL A 61 -8.33 8.71 -11.56
CA VAL A 61 -9.36 7.89 -12.22
C VAL A 61 -8.75 7.12 -13.39
N ILE A 62 -8.98 5.81 -13.43
CA ILE A 62 -8.60 4.92 -14.52
C ILE A 62 -9.82 4.70 -15.42
N ARG A 63 -9.61 4.79 -16.73
CA ARG A 63 -10.63 4.54 -17.75
C ARG A 63 -10.24 3.36 -18.61
N GLU A 64 -11.25 2.63 -19.08
CA GLU A 64 -11.08 1.47 -19.94
C GLU A 64 -12.12 1.50 -21.06
N ASN A 65 -11.67 1.24 -22.29
CA ASN A 65 -12.57 0.98 -23.40
C ASN A 65 -13.08 -0.46 -23.28
N LYS A 66 -14.18 -0.63 -22.53
CA LYS A 66 -14.69 -1.96 -22.18
C LYS A 66 -15.24 -2.69 -23.40
N GLN A 67 -14.80 -3.92 -23.58
CA GLN A 67 -15.38 -4.89 -24.51
C GLN A 67 -16.47 -5.70 -23.78
N ALA A 68 -17.63 -5.94 -24.38
CA ALA A 68 -18.58 -6.88 -23.77
C ALA A 68 -18.25 -8.31 -24.22
N THR A 69 -18.21 -9.23 -23.27
CA THR A 69 -17.92 -10.64 -23.50
C THR A 69 -19.14 -11.48 -23.14
N GLY A 70 -19.61 -12.32 -24.06
CA GLY A 70 -20.77 -13.21 -23.88
C GLY A 70 -21.13 -13.97 -25.17
N ALA A 71 -21.91 -15.05 -25.07
CA ALA A 71 -22.37 -15.78 -26.26
C ALA A 71 -23.27 -14.87 -27.13
N GLY A 72 -22.99 -14.78 -28.43
CA GLY A 72 -23.68 -13.86 -29.36
C GLY A 72 -23.08 -12.45 -29.44
N ALA A 73 -21.96 -12.18 -28.76
CA ALA A 73 -21.29 -10.88 -28.72
C ALA A 73 -20.27 -10.66 -29.86
N ASP A 74 -20.52 -11.18 -31.05
CA ASP A 74 -19.57 -11.19 -32.19
C ASP A 74 -19.28 -9.78 -32.78
N ARG A 75 -19.85 -8.73 -32.18
CA ARG A 75 -19.66 -7.31 -32.54
C ARG A 75 -19.55 -6.36 -31.35
N VAL A 76 -19.09 -6.80 -30.18
CA VAL A 76 -19.11 -5.93 -28.97
C VAL A 76 -17.76 -5.30 -28.64
N SER A 77 -17.07 -4.85 -29.69
CA SER A 77 -16.04 -3.82 -29.65
C SER A 77 -16.26 -2.92 -30.85
N ASP A 78 -16.46 -1.62 -30.63
CA ASP A 78 -16.57 -0.61 -31.70
C ASP A 78 -15.20 -0.28 -32.34
N GLY A 79 -14.16 -1.06 -32.00
CA GLY A 79 -12.79 -0.77 -32.37
C GLY A 79 -12.37 0.59 -31.79
N MET A 80 -11.97 1.50 -32.68
CA MET A 80 -11.57 2.86 -32.29
C MET A 80 -12.73 3.87 -32.27
N ARG A 81 -13.92 3.51 -32.76
CA ARG A 81 -15.09 4.38 -32.66
C ARG A 81 -15.51 4.47 -31.19
N GLN A 82 -15.69 5.69 -30.68
CA GLN A 82 -16.03 5.95 -29.27
C GLN A 82 -15.05 5.30 -28.26
N ALA A 83 -13.75 5.24 -28.60
CA ALA A 83 -12.73 4.60 -27.77
C ALA A 83 -12.43 5.29 -26.42
N PHE A 84 -13.09 6.42 -26.10
CA PHE A 84 -12.94 7.06 -24.80
C PHE A 84 -13.53 6.17 -23.71
N GLY A 85 -12.63 5.65 -22.87
CA GLY A 85 -13.00 4.66 -21.87
C GLY A 85 -13.96 5.18 -20.80
N LYS A 86 -14.74 4.26 -20.24
CA LYS A 86 -15.58 4.53 -19.05
C LYS A 86 -14.70 4.43 -17.79
N PRO A 87 -14.99 5.19 -16.72
CA PRO A 87 -14.26 5.06 -15.46
C PRO A 87 -14.46 3.65 -14.87
N VAL A 88 -13.37 2.99 -14.49
CA VAL A 88 -13.39 1.60 -13.97
C VAL A 88 -12.78 1.43 -12.59
N GLY A 89 -12.05 2.43 -12.11
CA GLY A 89 -11.45 2.39 -10.80
C GLY A 89 -10.54 3.60 -10.57
N THR A 90 -9.79 3.55 -9.49
CA THR A 90 -8.84 4.59 -9.12
C THR A 90 -7.47 4.04 -8.76
N ALA A 91 -6.45 4.88 -8.90
CA ALA A 91 -5.08 4.59 -8.51
C ALA A 91 -4.43 5.77 -7.78
N ALA A 92 -3.44 5.47 -6.96
CA ALA A 92 -2.52 6.47 -6.45
C ALA A 92 -1.37 6.63 -7.45
N ARG A 93 -0.96 7.87 -7.71
CA ARG A 93 0.28 8.18 -8.42
C ARG A 93 1.39 8.33 -7.40
N LEU A 94 2.51 7.64 -7.61
CA LEU A 94 3.67 7.68 -6.73
C LEU A 94 4.90 7.95 -7.57
N ASN A 95 5.79 8.80 -7.06
CA ASN A 95 7.12 9.01 -7.62
C ASN A 95 8.11 8.03 -6.97
N ALA A 96 9.31 7.90 -7.54
CA ALA A 96 10.38 7.16 -6.87
C ALA A 96 10.67 7.75 -5.46
N ASP A 97 11.04 6.87 -4.53
CA ASP A 97 11.27 7.14 -3.09
C ASP A 97 10.05 7.62 -2.27
N ASP A 98 8.86 7.67 -2.87
CA ASP A 98 7.63 7.97 -2.15
C ASP A 98 7.30 6.92 -1.09
N ILE A 99 6.84 7.39 0.08
CA ILE A 99 6.39 6.52 1.17
C ILE A 99 4.95 6.07 0.90
N VAL A 100 4.73 4.75 0.88
CA VAL A 100 3.39 4.13 0.77
C VAL A 100 2.80 3.92 2.16
N PHE A 101 3.55 3.26 3.04
CA PHE A 101 3.16 2.95 4.40
C PHE A 101 4.18 3.50 5.38
N SER A 102 3.69 4.00 6.51
CA SER A 102 4.50 4.27 7.70
C SER A 102 3.92 3.48 8.86
N ALA A 103 4.78 2.83 9.64
CA ALA A 103 4.43 2.17 10.88
C ALA A 103 5.26 2.75 12.02
N TYR A 104 4.60 2.85 13.17
CA TYR A 104 5.10 3.42 14.41
C TYR A 104 4.96 2.35 15.49
N CYS A 105 6.08 2.05 16.14
CA CYS A 105 6.19 0.92 17.05
C CYS A 105 7.33 1.11 18.05
N THR A 106 7.39 0.23 19.05
CA THR A 106 8.53 0.12 19.96
C THR A 106 9.68 -0.67 19.33
N ALA A 107 10.88 -0.62 19.92
CA ALA A 107 12.08 -1.23 19.32
C ALA A 107 11.99 -2.77 19.21
N ASP A 108 11.35 -3.42 20.18
CA ASP A 108 11.09 -4.87 20.21
C ASP A 108 10.13 -5.32 19.10
N GLN A 109 9.20 -4.46 18.68
CA GLN A 109 8.20 -4.74 17.65
C GLN A 109 8.73 -4.56 16.21
N ALA A 110 9.89 -3.94 16.04
CA ALA A 110 10.42 -3.54 14.74
C ALA A 110 10.62 -4.72 13.77
N SER A 111 10.95 -5.90 14.28
CA SER A 111 11.12 -7.13 13.47
C SER A 111 9.80 -7.57 12.83
N ALA A 112 8.71 -7.56 13.58
CA ALA A 112 7.37 -7.88 13.09
C ALA A 112 6.89 -6.85 12.05
N VAL A 113 7.21 -5.57 12.25
CA VAL A 113 6.91 -4.51 11.27
C VAL A 113 7.67 -4.68 9.96
N LYS A 114 8.98 -5.01 10.01
CA LYS A 114 9.76 -5.31 8.81
C LYS A 114 9.17 -6.51 8.05
N GLU A 115 8.77 -7.56 8.75
CA GLU A 115 8.11 -8.72 8.13
C GLU A 115 6.73 -8.36 7.54
N ALA A 116 5.94 -7.52 8.22
CA ALA A 116 4.67 -7.03 7.71
C ALA A 116 4.84 -6.28 6.38
N PHE A 117 5.85 -5.41 6.31
CA PHE A 117 6.17 -4.68 5.08
C PHE A 117 6.79 -5.57 4.01
N ARG A 118 7.54 -6.61 4.38
CA ARG A 118 7.98 -7.64 3.43
C ARG A 118 6.79 -8.29 2.73
N ARG A 119 5.76 -8.64 3.49
CA ARG A 119 4.51 -9.21 2.93
C ARG A 119 3.72 -8.19 2.10
N ALA A 120 3.70 -6.94 2.53
CA ALA A 120 2.97 -5.87 1.84
C ALA A 120 3.54 -5.56 0.45
N TYR A 121 4.86 -5.43 0.31
CA TYR A 121 5.44 -5.08 -0.99
C TYR A 121 5.18 -6.16 -2.04
N ASN A 122 5.05 -7.43 -1.65
CA ASN A 122 4.67 -8.52 -2.56
C ASN A 122 3.24 -8.38 -3.13
N LYS A 123 2.43 -7.45 -2.62
CA LYS A 123 1.10 -7.09 -3.14
C LYS A 123 1.10 -5.82 -3.98
N LEU A 124 2.24 -5.13 -4.03
CA LEU A 124 2.47 -3.96 -4.85
C LEU A 124 3.24 -4.37 -6.12
N SER A 125 3.10 -3.58 -7.18
CA SER A 125 3.81 -3.82 -8.45
C SER A 125 5.31 -3.47 -8.45
N PRO A 126 5.79 -2.38 -7.81
CA PRO A 126 7.17 -1.94 -7.95
C PRO A 126 8.10 -2.63 -6.94
N PRO A 127 9.41 -2.64 -7.20
CA PRO A 127 10.38 -2.88 -6.15
C PRO A 127 10.23 -1.81 -5.05
N CYS A 128 10.38 -2.24 -3.80
CA CYS A 128 10.18 -1.40 -2.64
C CYS A 128 11.31 -1.58 -1.65
N ARG A 129 11.64 -0.51 -0.92
CA ARG A 129 12.64 -0.49 0.14
C ARG A 129 11.98 -0.27 1.49
N ILE A 130 12.42 -1.02 2.49
CA ILE A 130 12.03 -0.81 3.88
C ILE A 130 13.10 0.07 4.53
N THR A 131 12.71 1.24 5.02
CA THR A 131 13.62 2.19 5.69
C THR A 131 13.20 2.39 7.14
N VAL A 132 14.18 2.56 8.03
CA VAL A 132 13.93 3.01 9.40
C VAL A 132 14.17 4.51 9.42
N ASP A 133 13.11 5.31 9.48
CA ASP A 133 13.20 6.77 9.42
C ASP A 133 13.51 7.39 10.79
N ARG A 134 13.15 6.69 11.88
CA ARG A 134 13.37 7.13 13.28
C ARG A 134 13.73 5.93 14.15
N GLY A 135 14.66 6.13 15.09
CA GLY A 135 14.98 5.13 16.11
C GLY A 135 15.93 4.02 15.64
N GLU A 136 16.66 4.21 14.54
CA GLU A 136 17.58 3.19 13.99
C GLU A 136 18.62 2.71 15.01
N LYS A 137 19.18 3.61 15.82
CA LYS A 137 20.15 3.28 16.88
C LYS A 137 19.62 2.30 17.93
N LEU A 138 18.30 2.30 18.16
CA LEU A 138 17.65 1.41 19.12
C LEU A 138 17.51 -0.03 18.60
N LEU A 139 17.76 -0.26 17.31
CA LEU A 139 17.59 -1.56 16.65
C LEU A 139 18.91 -2.31 16.41
N VAL A 140 20.06 -1.68 16.65
CA VAL A 140 21.40 -2.19 16.28
C VAL A 140 22.24 -2.54 17.53
N ALA A 141 21.59 -2.87 18.65
CA ALA A 141 22.26 -3.38 19.85
C ALA A 141 22.44 -4.90 19.80
#